data_AF-A0A6L9GAF7-F1
#
_entry.id   AF-A0A6L9GAF7-F1
#
_cell.length_a   1.000
_cell.length_b   1.000
_cell.length_c   1.000
_cell.angle_alpha   90.00
_cell.angle_beta   90.00
_cell.angle_gamma   90.00
#
_symmetry.space_group_name_H-M   'P 1'
#
loop_
_entity.id
_entity.type
_entity.pdbx_description
1 polymer ?
#
loop_
_entity_poly.entity_id
_entity_poly.type
_entity_poly.pdbx_seq_one_letter_code
_entity_poly.pdbx_strand_id
1 'polypeptide(L)'
;AVAEGVTSWQIVEGLKAASFMAGELGEVPPEGSLAPDTYEIESGADRATLLAEMSRRQTAILAAEWEGRPFGLPYASPEEALIMASIVEKETGVPDERETVASVFVNRL
;
A
#
# COMPACT_ATOMS: atom_id res chain seq x y z
N ALA A 1 -2.62 -12.31 -5.82
CA ALA A 1 -1.81 -11.63 -4.78
C ALA A 1 -1.29 -10.31 -5.36
N VAL A 2 -1.23 -9.28 -4.53
CA VAL A 2 -0.64 -7.98 -4.85
C VAL A 2 0.61 -7.82 -3.99
N ALA A 3 1.76 -7.62 -4.61
CA ALA A 3 3.03 -7.49 -3.91
C ALA A 3 3.20 -6.07 -3.32
N GLU A 4 4.05 -5.96 -2.30
CA GLU A 4 4.57 -4.67 -1.82
C GLU A 4 5.28 -3.91 -2.95
N GLY A 5 5.30 -2.58 -2.86
CA GLY A 5 5.94 -1.70 -3.85
C GLY A 5 5.21 -1.55 -5.19
N VAL A 6 4.09 -2.23 -5.40
CA VAL A 6 3.23 -2.07 -6.59
C VAL A 6 2.44 -0.76 -6.51
N THR A 7 2.36 -0.02 -7.61
CA THR A 7 1.62 1.25 -7.68
C THR A 7 0.12 1.04 -7.81
N SER A 8 -0.68 2.03 -7.39
CA SER A 8 -2.14 1.99 -7.56
C SER A 8 -2.54 1.84 -9.04
N TRP A 9 -1.77 2.44 -9.95
CA TRP A 9 -1.97 2.26 -11.39
C TRP A 9 -1.77 0.81 -11.84
N GLN A 10 -0.68 0.16 -11.39
CA GLN A 10 -0.40 -1.24 -11.74
C GLN A 10 -1.49 -2.18 -11.24
N ILE A 11 -2.03 -1.93 -10.03
CA ILE A 11 -3.16 -2.70 -9.49
C ILE A 11 -4.38 -2.54 -10.39
N VAL A 12 -4.75 -1.31 -10.73
CA VAL A 12 -5.93 -1.03 -11.58
C VAL A 12 -5.79 -1.69 -12.95
N GLU A 13 -4.63 -1.59 -13.59
CA GLU A 13 -4.40 -2.25 -14.88
C GLU A 13 -4.44 -3.79 -14.78
N GLY A 14 -3.89 -4.35 -13.71
CA GLY A 14 -3.99 -5.78 -13.42
C GLY A 14 -5.44 -6.25 -13.26
N LEU A 15 -6.26 -5.47 -12.57
CA LEU A 15 -7.69 -5.75 -12.42
C LEU A 15 -8.45 -5.63 -13.75
N LYS A 16 -8.14 -4.65 -14.60
CA LYS A 16 -8.73 -4.55 -15.95
C LYS A 16 -8.40 -5.77 -16.80
N ALA A 17 -7.17 -6.28 -16.71
CA ALA A 17 -6.74 -7.47 -17.43
C ALA A 17 -7.36 -8.78 -16.90
N ALA A 18 -7.85 -8.79 -15.66
CA ALA A 18 -8.51 -9.95 -15.05
C ALA A 18 -9.92 -10.16 -15.65
N SER A 19 -9.99 -10.87 -16.78
CA SER A 19 -11.23 -11.10 -17.54
C SER A 19 -12.31 -11.88 -16.79
N PHE A 20 -11.95 -12.61 -15.74
CA PHE A 20 -12.90 -13.34 -14.90
C PHE A 20 -13.66 -12.43 -13.93
N MET A 21 -13.23 -11.18 -13.73
CA MET A 21 -13.92 -10.19 -12.90
C MET A 21 -14.89 -9.35 -13.71
N ALA A 22 -15.86 -8.74 -13.03
CA ALA A 22 -16.86 -7.85 -13.60
C ALA A 22 -16.73 -6.43 -13.06
N GLY A 23 -17.54 -5.52 -13.58
CA GLY A 23 -17.60 -4.13 -13.13
C GLY A 23 -16.57 -3.22 -13.79
N GLU A 24 -16.96 -1.95 -13.92
CA GLU A 24 -16.12 -0.88 -14.43
C GLU A 24 -15.31 -0.27 -13.29
N LEU A 25 -14.05 0.05 -13.58
CA LEU A 25 -13.20 0.78 -12.65
C LEU A 25 -13.35 2.28 -12.88
N GLY A 26 -13.47 3.03 -11.78
CA GLY A 26 -13.46 4.49 -11.80
C GLY A 26 -12.03 5.03 -11.92
N GLU A 27 -11.78 6.13 -11.22
CA GLU A 27 -10.44 6.73 -11.15
C GLU A 27 -9.45 5.83 -10.41
N VAL A 28 -8.17 5.96 -10.75
CA VAL A 28 -7.08 5.25 -10.06
C VAL A 28 -6.98 5.80 -8.63
N PRO A 29 -7.04 4.94 -7.60
CA PRO A 29 -6.89 5.38 -6.21
C PRO A 29 -5.52 6.06 -5.97
N PRO A 30 -5.39 6.95 -4.97
CA PRO A 30 -4.11 7.56 -4.62
C PRO A 30 -2.99 6.53 -4.38
N GLU A 31 -1.73 6.89 -4.61
CA GLU A 31 -0.61 5.99 -4.34
C GLU A 31 -0.51 5.63 -2.85
N GLY A 32 -0.12 4.37 -2.58
CA GLY A 32 -0.05 3.83 -1.23
C GLY A 32 -1.40 3.66 -0.52
N SER A 33 -2.53 3.92 -1.19
CA SER A 33 -3.88 3.81 -0.60
C SER A 33 -4.50 2.41 -0.68
N LEU A 34 -3.85 1.46 -1.34
CA LEU A 34 -4.34 0.09 -1.53
C LEU A 34 -3.39 -0.89 -0.85
N ALA A 35 -3.92 -1.72 0.06
CA ALA A 35 -3.08 -2.64 0.82
C ALA A 35 -2.55 -3.78 -0.07
N PRO A 36 -1.23 -4.00 -0.13
CA PRO A 36 -0.66 -5.18 -0.76
C PRO A 36 -0.98 -6.41 0.11
N ASP A 37 -1.68 -7.40 -0.46
CA ASP A 37 -2.06 -8.62 0.23
C ASP A 37 -2.47 -9.71 -0.77
N THR A 38 -2.79 -10.89 -0.27
CA THR A 38 -3.50 -11.93 -0.99
C THR A 38 -5.00 -11.77 -0.81
N TYR A 39 -5.71 -11.63 -1.94
CA TYR A 39 -7.16 -11.51 -1.99
C TYR A 39 -7.75 -12.72 -2.70
N GLU A 40 -8.76 -13.32 -2.08
CA GLU A 40 -9.55 -14.40 -2.67
C GLU A 40 -10.75 -13.80 -3.40
N ILE A 41 -10.89 -14.10 -4.69
CA ILE A 41 -11.87 -13.47 -5.58
C ILE A 41 -12.61 -14.55 -6.35
N GLU A 42 -13.94 -14.48 -6.31
CA GLU A 42 -14.80 -15.35 -7.10
C GLU A 42 -14.95 -14.85 -8.55
N SER A 43 -15.25 -15.75 -9.48
CA SER A 43 -15.55 -15.35 -10.86
C SER A 43 -16.81 -14.49 -10.91
N GLY A 44 -16.74 -13.37 -11.63
CA GLY A 44 -17.81 -12.38 -11.72
C GLY A 44 -17.83 -11.37 -10.56
N ALA A 45 -16.90 -11.47 -9.60
CA ALA A 45 -16.77 -10.46 -8.56
C ALA A 45 -16.49 -9.07 -9.15
N ASP A 46 -17.05 -8.06 -8.50
CA ASP A 46 -16.94 -6.67 -8.92
C ASP A 46 -15.58 -6.08 -8.55
N ARG A 47 -14.89 -5.48 -9.54
CA ARG A 47 -13.57 -4.87 -9.36
C ARG A 47 -13.58 -3.69 -8.39
N ALA A 48 -14.64 -2.88 -8.38
CA ALA A 48 -14.73 -1.72 -7.50
C ALA A 48 -14.88 -2.14 -6.03
N THR A 49 -15.60 -3.24 -5.77
CA THR A 49 -15.71 -3.85 -4.43
C THR A 49 -14.35 -4.28 -3.89
N LEU A 50 -13.51 -4.92 -4.72
CA LEU A 50 -12.15 -5.27 -4.32
C LEU A 50 -11.30 -4.03 -4.00
N LEU A 51 -11.32 -3.00 -4.86
CA LEU A 51 -10.57 -1.76 -4.58
C LEU A 51 -11.02 -1.09 -3.27
N ALA A 52 -12.32 -1.08 -2.99
CA ALA A 52 -12.85 -0.56 -1.74
C ALA A 52 -12.36 -1.38 -0.53
N GLU A 53 -12.28 -2.70 -0.66
CA GLU A 53 -11.71 -3.57 0.37
C GLU A 53 -10.22 -3.27 0.61
N MET A 54 -9.41 -3.21 -0.46
CA MET A 54 -7.99 -2.88 -0.38
C MET A 54 -7.75 -1.54 0.32
N SER A 55 -8.58 -0.53 0.01
CA SER A 55 -8.49 0.80 0.61
C SER A 55 -8.87 0.81 2.09
N ARG A 56 -9.93 0.09 2.46
CA ARG A 56 -10.34 -0.08 3.85
C ARG A 56 -9.26 -0.77 4.67
N ARG A 57 -8.63 -1.83 4.13
CA ARG A 57 -7.52 -2.53 4.78
C ARG A 57 -6.32 -1.61 4.98
N GLN A 58 -5.94 -0.85 3.96
CA GLN A 58 -4.79 0.07 4.05
C GLN A 58 -5.00 1.16 5.10
N THR A 59 -6.22 1.71 5.15
CA THR A 59 -6.58 2.72 6.16
C THR A 59 -6.47 2.14 7.58
N ALA A 60 -6.92 0.90 7.79
CA ALA A 60 -6.81 0.23 9.08
C ALA A 60 -5.35 -0.07 9.47
N ILE A 61 -4.53 -0.53 8.52
CA ILE A 61 -3.09 -0.76 8.72
C ILE A 61 -2.42 0.55 9.13
N LEU A 62 -2.63 1.62 8.37
CA LEU A 62 -1.97 2.89 8.62
C LEU A 62 -2.37 3.50 9.97
N ALA A 63 -3.64 3.35 10.36
CA ALA A 63 -4.12 3.79 11.67
C ALA A 63 -3.45 2.99 12.81
N ALA A 64 -3.38 1.67 12.69
CA ALA A 64 -2.77 0.81 13.71
C ALA A 64 -1.26 1.07 13.85
N GLU A 65 -0.53 1.15 12.74
CA GLU A 65 0.91 1.45 12.74
C GLU A 65 1.19 2.86 13.27
N TRP A 66 0.34 3.82 12.94
CA TRP A 66 0.47 5.18 13.48
C TRP A 66 0.26 5.21 14.99
N GLU A 67 -0.74 4.53 15.53
CA GLU A 67 -0.99 4.45 16.97
C GLU A 67 0.16 3.73 17.70
N GLY A 68 0.70 2.67 17.12
CA GLY A 68 1.79 1.86 17.67
C GLY A 68 3.20 2.42 17.44
N ARG A 69 3.35 3.55 16.73
CA ARG A 69 4.66 4.04 16.29
C ARG A 69 5.59 4.41 17.46
N PRO A 70 6.92 4.27 17.29
CA PRO A 70 7.90 4.79 18.24
C PRO A 70 7.75 6.30 18.48
N PHE A 71 8.01 6.73 19.72
CA PHE A 71 8.05 8.16 20.06
C PHE A 71 9.25 8.86 19.40
N GLY A 72 9.07 10.12 19.01
CA GLY A 72 10.15 10.97 18.50
C GLY A 72 10.44 10.83 17.00
N LEU A 73 9.59 10.13 16.25
CA LEU A 73 9.70 10.09 14.79
C LEU A 73 9.42 11.48 14.17
N PRO A 74 10.14 11.87 13.10
CA PRO A 74 10.06 13.19 12.48
C PRO A 74 8.85 13.32 11.52
N TYR A 75 7.74 12.66 11.81
CA TYR A 75 6.53 12.67 10.98
C TYR A 75 5.40 13.38 11.72
N ALA A 76 4.72 14.30 11.03
CA ALA A 76 3.56 15.02 11.54
C ALA A 76 2.25 14.25 11.33
N SER A 77 2.21 13.34 10.34
CA SER A 77 1.00 12.59 10.00
C SER A 77 1.26 11.14 9.54
N PRO A 78 0.23 10.26 9.57
CA PRO A 78 0.33 8.92 9.01
C PRO A 78 0.71 8.91 7.52
N GLU A 79 0.26 9.91 6.76
CA GLU A 79 0.57 10.03 5.34
C GLU A 79 2.06 10.32 5.10
N GLU A 80 2.70 11.14 5.92
CA GLU A 80 4.15 11.37 5.83
C GLU A 80 4.95 10.10 6.14
N ALA A 81 4.51 9.33 7.15
CA ALA A 81 5.09 8.04 7.46
C ALA A 81 4.91 7.03 6.30
N LEU A 82 3.75 7.02 5.65
CA LEU A 82 3.49 6.20 4.46
C LEU A 82 4.41 6.58 3.28
N ILE A 83 4.61 7.88 3.04
CA ILE A 83 5.54 8.34 2.01
C ILE A 83 6.95 7.85 2.31
N MET A 84 7.42 7.96 3.56
CA MET A 84 8.74 7.45 3.92
C MET A 84 8.83 5.93 3.74
N ALA A 85 7.81 5.18 4.16
CA ALA A 85 7.76 3.73 3.96
C ALA A 85 7.85 3.37 2.46
N SER A 86 7.21 4.14 1.58
CA SER A 86 7.29 3.94 0.12
C SER A 86 8.69 4.17 -0.44
N ILE A 87 9.46 5.10 0.13
CA ILE A 87 10.84 5.37 -0.25
C ILE A 87 11.74 4.23 0.23
N VAL A 88 11.61 3.82 1.50
CA VAL A 88 12.38 2.70 2.05
C VAL A 88 12.13 1.44 1.22
N GLU A 89 10.87 1.09 0.94
CA GLU A 89 10.50 -0.08 0.14
C GLU A 89 11.14 -0.06 -1.25
N LYS A 90 11.21 1.11 -1.89
CA LYS A 90 11.83 1.26 -3.20
C LYS A 90 13.36 1.14 -3.17
N GLU A 91 13.99 1.57 -2.09
CA GLU A 91 15.45 1.54 -1.91
C GLU A 91 15.94 0.19 -1.40
N THR A 92 15.07 -0.63 -0.81
CA THR A 92 15.43 -1.93 -0.21
C THR A 92 14.73 -3.10 -0.88
N GLY A 93 15.48 -3.89 -1.64
CA GLY A 93 14.99 -5.18 -2.15
C GLY A 93 15.21 -6.35 -1.18
N VAL A 94 15.93 -6.13 -0.07
CA VAL A 94 16.30 -7.17 0.91
C VAL A 94 15.65 -6.83 2.26
N PRO A 95 14.79 -7.71 2.81
CA PRO A 95 14.08 -7.46 4.06
C PRO A 95 15.00 -7.10 5.25
N ASP A 96 16.15 -7.78 5.36
CA ASP A 96 17.08 -7.59 6.48
C ASP A 96 17.75 -6.20 6.48
N GLU A 97 17.76 -5.48 5.36
CA GLU A 97 18.37 -4.15 5.24
C GLU A 97 17.38 -3.01 5.52
N ARG A 98 16.07 -3.30 5.54
CA ARG A 98 14.97 -2.32 5.69
C ARG A 98 15.14 -1.43 6.91
N GLU A 99 15.44 -2.01 8.07
CA GLU A 99 15.61 -1.24 9.31
C GLU A 99 16.80 -0.27 9.24
N THR A 100 17.92 -0.72 8.67
CA THR A 100 19.13 0.10 8.54
C THR A 100 18.87 1.27 7.60
N VAL A 101 18.27 1.02 6.44
CA VAL A 101 17.95 2.07 5.46
C VAL A 101 16.93 3.05 6.02
N ALA A 102 15.88 2.57 6.69
CA ALA A 102 14.90 3.42 7.36
C ALA A 102 15.57 4.36 8.39
N SER A 103 16.52 3.85 9.18
CA SER A 103 17.24 4.67 10.16
C SER A 103 18.03 5.80 9.51
N VAL A 104 18.64 5.56 8.34
CA VAL A 104 19.41 6.58 7.61
C VAL A 104 18.51 7.70 7.12
N PHE A 105 17.32 7.38 6.61
CA PHE A 105 16.36 8.39 6.17
C PHE A 105 15.79 9.19 7.34
N VAL A 106 15.39 8.51 8.43
CA VAL A 106 14.88 9.16 9.63
C VAL A 106 15.89 10.15 10.21
N ASN A 107 17.18 9.79 10.27
CA ASN A 107 18.24 10.64 10.81
C ASN A 107 18.57 11.87 9.94
N ARG A 108 18.06 11.94 8.70
CA ARG A 108 18.32 13.03 7.75
C ARG A 108 17.15 14.00 7.63
N LEU A 109 16.00 13.70 8.23
CA LEU A 109 14.85 14.59 8.35
C LEU A 109 15.01 15.51 9.56
#